data_AF-A0A7S2MUI0-F1
#
_entry.id   AF-A0A7S2MUI0-F1
#
_cell.length_a   1.000
_cell.length_b   1.000
_cell.length_c   1.000
_cell.angle_alpha   90.00
_cell.angle_beta   90.00
_cell.angle_gamma   90.00
#
_symmetry.space_group_name_H-M   'P 1'
#
loop_
_entity.id
_entity.type
_entity.pdbx_description
1 polymer ?
#
loop_
_entity_poly.entity_id
_entity_poly.type
_entity_poly.pdbx_seq_one_letter_code
_entity_poly.pdbx_strand_id
1 'polypeptide(L)'
;GEEEEEELTLPADDVIVSAGPWSCAAEDWFDGAVQLPMEGVKSTSIVWKKPDGVDVDATALFCGEDDRFGTHLEVYPRPDGTIYICGIGGSEYISTASLKSGAFREECNANPTRVDAATQSFQTMSNFYKEQGQLDRVQACMRPCPPDAMPYMGRIPGFEGAYVNAGHNCWGIAWAPACGKAMSELVLDGESKSINLDPFNPARFTPVNSGRGGRGRKRQGDSVGEQW
;
A
#
# COMPACT_ATOMS: atom_id res chain seq x y z
N GLY A 1 -0.13 8.11 31.37
CA GLY A 1 0.93 7.22 31.85
C GLY A 1 1.67 6.82 30.62
N GLU A 2 2.94 7.17 30.53
CA GLU A 2 3.82 6.67 29.49
C GLU A 2 4.00 5.18 29.78
N GLU A 3 3.50 4.30 28.91
CA GLU A 3 3.91 2.91 28.91
C GLU A 3 5.40 2.92 28.58
N GLU A 4 6.26 2.45 29.50
CA GLU A 4 7.67 2.21 29.18
C GLU A 4 7.70 1.17 28.06
N GLU A 5 8.10 1.59 26.86
CA GLU A 5 8.38 0.65 25.76
C GLU A 5 9.50 -0.28 26.21
N GLU A 6 9.14 -1.52 26.56
CA GLU A 6 10.10 -2.55 26.94
C GLU A 6 10.86 -2.99 25.68
N GLU A 7 12.14 -2.66 25.62
CA GLU A 7 13.01 -3.09 24.53
C GLU A 7 13.28 -4.60 24.64
N LEU A 8 12.87 -5.35 23.61
CA LEU A 8 13.03 -6.80 23.55
C LEU A 8 14.06 -7.16 22.47
N THR A 9 15.06 -7.97 22.85
CA THR A 9 16.03 -8.55 21.91
C THR A 9 15.56 -9.93 21.46
N LEU A 10 15.39 -10.12 20.14
CA LEU A 10 15.00 -11.39 19.54
C LEU A 10 16.15 -11.92 18.65
N PRO A 11 16.71 -13.12 18.94
CA PRO A 11 17.73 -13.72 18.09
C PRO A 11 17.10 -14.22 16.77
N ALA A 12 17.73 -13.91 15.64
CA ALA A 12 17.33 -14.36 14.31
C ALA A 12 18.56 -14.51 13.40
N ASP A 13 18.54 -15.53 12.53
CA ASP A 13 19.56 -15.71 11.48
C ASP A 13 19.27 -14.81 10.27
N ASP A 14 17.99 -14.66 9.91
CA ASP A 14 17.51 -13.82 8.81
C ASP A 14 16.36 -12.90 9.26
N VAL A 15 16.35 -11.66 8.77
CA VAL A 15 15.34 -10.63 9.04
C VAL A 15 14.83 -10.06 7.71
N ILE A 16 13.50 -10.07 7.52
CA ILE A 16 12.84 -9.49 6.35
C ILE A 16 11.94 -8.34 6.79
N VAL A 17 12.28 -7.11 6.41
CA VAL A 17 11.45 -5.93 6.68
C VAL A 17 10.24 -5.94 5.73
N SER A 18 9.06 -6.21 6.28
CA SER A 18 7.78 -6.28 5.54
C SER A 18 6.68 -5.42 6.18
N ALA A 19 7.05 -4.31 6.82
CA ALA A 19 6.17 -3.46 7.63
C ALA A 19 5.32 -2.47 6.80
N GLY A 20 4.97 -2.82 5.57
CA GLY A 20 4.13 -1.99 4.69
C GLY A 20 4.69 -0.55 4.53
N PRO A 21 3.86 0.50 4.66
CA PRO A 21 4.26 1.91 4.55
C PRO A 21 5.39 2.32 5.50
N TRP A 22 5.46 1.71 6.69
CA TRP A 22 6.45 2.07 7.70
C TRP A 22 7.80 1.40 7.50
N SER A 23 7.97 0.58 6.45
CA SER A 23 9.25 -0.07 6.13
C SER A 23 10.38 0.93 5.85
N CYS A 24 10.05 2.17 5.46
CA CYS A 24 11.04 3.24 5.30
C CYS A 24 11.73 3.64 6.61
N ALA A 25 11.16 3.34 7.78
CA ALA A 25 11.82 3.57 9.06
C ALA A 25 13.04 2.65 9.27
N ALA A 26 13.07 1.48 8.61
CA ALA A 26 14.16 0.53 8.75
C ALA A 26 15.47 0.97 8.07
N GLU A 27 15.46 2.06 7.27
CA GLU A 27 16.70 2.67 6.75
C GLU A 27 17.73 2.93 7.85
N ASP A 28 17.25 3.32 9.04
CA ASP A 28 18.08 3.71 10.17
C ASP A 28 18.84 2.52 10.77
N TRP A 29 18.50 1.27 10.39
CA TRP A 29 19.17 0.05 10.85
C TRP A 29 20.40 -0.33 10.02
N PHE A 30 20.56 0.25 8.82
CA PHE A 30 21.47 -0.28 7.80
C PHE A 30 22.58 0.69 7.39
N ASP A 31 22.99 1.61 8.25
CA ASP A 31 24.14 2.52 8.06
C ASP A 31 24.18 3.21 6.67
N GLY A 32 23.00 3.54 6.11
CA GLY A 32 22.87 4.19 4.80
C GLY A 32 23.06 3.26 3.59
N ALA A 33 23.12 1.94 3.77
CA ALA A 33 23.18 0.96 2.68
C ALA A 33 21.95 0.98 1.77
N VAL A 34 20.80 1.39 2.33
CA VAL A 34 19.55 1.55 1.58
C VAL A 34 18.88 2.89 1.86
N GLN A 35 18.25 3.44 0.83
CA GLN A 35 17.24 4.48 0.93
C GLN A 35 15.94 3.93 0.33
N LEU A 36 14.89 3.96 1.13
CA LEU A 36 13.55 3.44 0.87
C LEU A 36 12.54 4.61 0.85
N PRO A 37 12.69 5.60 -0.07
CA PRO A 37 11.70 6.67 -0.20
C PRO A 37 10.31 6.06 -0.40
N MET A 38 9.37 6.44 0.45
CA MET A 38 8.04 5.85 0.49
C MET A 38 7.03 6.96 0.74
N GLU A 39 6.11 7.16 -0.18
CA GLU A 39 4.92 7.97 0.06
C GLU A 39 3.80 7.07 0.58
N GLY A 40 3.08 7.54 1.58
CA GLY A 40 1.89 6.87 2.09
C GLY A 40 0.66 7.42 1.40
N VAL A 41 -0.15 6.58 0.78
CA VAL A 41 -1.44 7.00 0.22
C VAL A 41 -2.55 6.55 1.16
N LYS A 42 -3.07 7.47 1.97
CA LYS A 42 -4.16 7.21 2.90
C LYS A 42 -5.49 7.22 2.13
N SER A 43 -6.16 6.08 2.10
CA SER A 43 -7.41 5.93 1.35
C SER A 43 -8.53 5.40 2.23
N THR A 44 -9.72 5.93 2.01
CA THR A 44 -10.94 5.53 2.70
C THR A 44 -11.62 4.38 1.94
N SER A 45 -12.27 3.49 2.67
CA SER A 45 -13.14 2.46 2.12
C SER A 45 -14.37 2.27 3.00
N ILE A 46 -15.43 1.74 2.40
CA ILE A 46 -16.71 1.49 3.07
C ILE A 46 -17.19 0.08 2.77
N VAL A 47 -17.96 -0.49 3.70
CA VAL A 47 -18.64 -1.77 3.52
C VAL A 47 -20.13 -1.57 3.71
N TRP A 48 -20.92 -2.04 2.77
CA TRP A 48 -22.38 -2.10 2.87
C TRP A 48 -22.84 -3.50 3.25
N LYS A 49 -23.86 -3.57 4.10
CA LYS A 49 -24.58 -4.82 4.37
C LYS A 49 -25.40 -5.26 3.16
N LYS A 50 -25.68 -6.56 3.04
CA LYS A 50 -26.65 -7.11 2.09
C LYS A 50 -28.07 -6.67 2.50
N PRO A 51 -28.85 -5.95 1.66
CA PRO A 51 -30.26 -5.71 1.92
C PRO A 51 -31.08 -7.01 1.88
N ASP A 52 -32.19 -7.05 2.62
CA ASP A 52 -33.05 -8.23 2.67
C ASP A 52 -33.70 -8.52 1.30
N GLY A 53 -33.72 -9.80 0.91
CA GLY A 53 -34.36 -10.23 -0.34
C GLY A 53 -33.65 -9.83 -1.63
N VAL A 54 -32.43 -9.29 -1.56
CA VAL A 54 -31.64 -8.90 -2.73
C VAL A 54 -30.47 -9.85 -2.89
N ASP A 55 -30.34 -10.51 -4.03
CA ASP A 55 -29.10 -11.23 -4.35
C ASP A 55 -28.08 -10.31 -5.00
N VAL A 56 -26.83 -10.43 -4.54
CA VAL A 56 -25.71 -9.63 -5.02
C VAL A 56 -24.84 -10.53 -5.88
N ASP A 57 -24.71 -10.18 -7.16
CA ASP A 57 -23.83 -10.87 -8.10
C ASP A 57 -22.36 -10.67 -7.71
N ALA A 58 -21.48 -11.63 -8.05
CA ALA A 58 -20.06 -11.59 -7.70
C ALA A 58 -19.23 -10.64 -8.60
N THR A 59 -19.86 -9.92 -9.53
CA THR A 59 -19.19 -9.02 -10.47
C THR A 59 -18.59 -7.81 -9.76
N ALA A 60 -17.27 -7.67 -9.85
CA ALA A 60 -16.59 -6.44 -9.47
C ALA A 60 -16.79 -5.34 -10.51
N LEU A 61 -17.00 -4.11 -10.06
CA LEU A 61 -17.18 -2.95 -10.95
C LEU A 61 -16.05 -1.95 -10.74
N PHE A 62 -15.47 -1.48 -11.84
CA PHE A 62 -14.53 -0.36 -11.87
C PHE A 62 -15.21 0.80 -12.58
N CYS A 63 -15.67 1.76 -11.80
CA CYS A 63 -16.47 2.88 -12.28
C CYS A 63 -15.54 4.07 -12.52
N GLY A 64 -15.72 4.76 -13.65
CA GLY A 64 -15.03 6.02 -13.90
C GLY A 64 -15.47 7.13 -12.93
N GLU A 65 -14.85 8.30 -13.09
CA GLU A 65 -15.17 9.47 -12.27
C GLU A 65 -16.64 9.88 -12.43
N ASP A 66 -17.29 10.12 -11.29
CA ASP A 66 -18.64 10.67 -11.16
C ASP A 66 -18.53 12.15 -10.76
N ASP A 67 -18.51 13.03 -11.75
CA ASP A 67 -18.33 14.48 -11.58
C ASP A 67 -19.38 15.12 -10.65
N ARG A 68 -20.54 14.49 -10.44
CA ARG A 68 -21.59 14.98 -9.54
C ARG A 68 -21.13 14.98 -8.08
N PHE A 69 -20.27 14.03 -7.73
CA PHE A 69 -19.78 13.82 -6.36
C PHE A 69 -18.25 13.90 -6.26
N GLY A 70 -17.55 14.00 -7.40
CA GLY A 70 -16.09 14.03 -7.48
C GLY A 70 -15.47 12.77 -6.88
N THR A 71 -16.00 11.60 -7.25
CA THR A 71 -15.48 10.28 -6.86
C THR A 71 -15.55 9.29 -8.02
N HIS A 72 -14.60 8.37 -8.09
CA HIS A 72 -14.78 7.09 -8.77
C HIS A 72 -15.14 6.01 -7.74
N LEU A 73 -15.47 4.80 -8.19
CA LEU A 73 -15.80 3.69 -7.32
C LEU A 73 -15.19 2.38 -7.84
N GLU A 74 -14.55 1.63 -6.96
CA GLU A 74 -14.32 0.21 -7.15
C GLU A 74 -15.21 -0.59 -6.21
N VAL A 75 -16.11 -1.39 -6.77
CA VAL A 75 -17.16 -2.10 -6.05
C VAL A 75 -16.86 -3.60 -6.08
N TYR A 76 -16.72 -4.19 -4.90
CA TYR A 76 -16.38 -5.60 -4.71
C TYR A 76 -17.44 -6.31 -3.86
N PRO A 77 -18.39 -7.01 -4.50
CA PRO A 77 -19.26 -7.95 -3.82
C PRO A 77 -18.47 -9.08 -3.14
N ARG A 78 -18.87 -9.46 -1.93
CA ARG A 78 -18.22 -10.53 -1.15
C ARG A 78 -19.16 -11.74 -1.01
N PRO A 79 -18.62 -12.95 -0.72
CA PRO A 79 -19.44 -14.17 -0.64
C PRO A 79 -20.56 -14.14 0.41
N ASP A 80 -20.44 -13.31 1.44
CA ASP A 80 -21.49 -13.09 2.46
C ASP A 80 -22.57 -12.09 2.02
N GLY A 81 -22.48 -11.58 0.79
CA GLY A 81 -23.38 -10.60 0.19
C GLY A 81 -23.13 -9.15 0.61
N THR A 82 -22.15 -8.89 1.47
CA THR A 82 -21.70 -7.51 1.73
C THR A 82 -20.95 -6.96 0.52
N ILE A 83 -20.94 -5.64 0.37
CA ILE A 83 -20.22 -4.97 -0.71
C ILE A 83 -19.13 -4.11 -0.10
N TYR A 84 -17.88 -4.42 -0.44
CA TYR A 84 -16.73 -3.57 -0.13
C TYR A 84 -16.53 -2.57 -1.26
N ILE A 85 -16.37 -1.30 -0.91
CA ILE A 85 -16.12 -0.22 -1.86
C ILE A 85 -14.83 0.50 -1.47
N CYS A 86 -13.90 0.55 -2.41
CA CYS A 86 -12.66 1.34 -2.33
C CYS A 86 -12.45 2.10 -3.63
N GLY A 87 -11.24 2.64 -3.85
CA GLY A 87 -10.98 3.50 -5.01
C GLY A 87 -11.99 4.64 -5.06
N ILE A 88 -12.19 5.33 -3.93
CA ILE A 88 -13.21 6.37 -3.79
C ILE A 88 -12.63 7.78 -3.94
N GLY A 89 -11.53 7.95 -4.67
CA GLY A 89 -10.85 9.24 -4.91
C GLY A 89 -10.41 10.02 -3.65
N GLY A 90 -9.72 11.14 -3.86
CA GLY A 90 -9.38 12.11 -2.81
C GLY A 90 -8.51 11.55 -1.69
N SER A 91 -7.52 10.73 -2.05
CA SER A 91 -6.57 10.18 -1.08
C SER A 91 -5.65 11.26 -0.52
N GLU A 92 -5.23 11.09 0.74
CA GLU A 92 -4.25 11.98 1.36
C GLU A 92 -2.84 11.39 1.21
N TYR A 93 -1.91 12.20 0.70
CA TYR A 93 -0.52 11.80 0.49
C TYR A 93 0.35 12.19 1.68
N ILE A 94 1.01 11.20 2.27
CA ILE A 94 1.80 11.31 3.49
C ILE A 94 3.27 11.13 3.13
N SER A 95 4.08 12.13 3.48
CA SER A 95 5.50 12.12 3.16
C SER A 95 6.26 10.97 3.83
N THR A 96 7.38 10.56 3.24
CA THR A 96 8.30 9.58 3.86
C THR A 96 8.72 9.98 5.26
N ALA A 97 9.02 11.26 5.49
CA ALA A 97 9.41 11.76 6.80
C ALA A 97 8.30 11.54 7.85
N SER A 98 7.05 11.80 7.48
CA SER A 98 5.89 11.56 8.36
C SER A 98 5.67 10.07 8.63
N LEU A 99 5.87 9.20 7.64
CA LEU A 99 5.81 7.75 7.85
C LEU A 99 6.93 7.25 8.78
N LYS A 100 8.16 7.76 8.62
CA LYS A 100 9.28 7.45 9.54
C LYS A 100 8.98 7.89 10.97
N SER A 101 8.27 9.01 11.16
CA SER A 101 7.82 9.45 12.49
C SER A 101 6.56 8.73 12.99
N GLY A 102 6.13 7.63 12.37
CA GLY A 102 5.03 6.80 12.84
C GLY A 102 3.63 7.30 12.47
N ALA A 103 3.48 8.21 11.50
CA ALA A 103 2.17 8.72 11.10
C ALA A 103 1.20 7.57 10.74
N PHE A 104 0.00 7.63 11.33
CA PHE A 104 -1.10 6.67 11.12
C PHE A 104 -0.79 5.20 11.46
N ARG A 105 0.29 4.92 12.21
CA ARG A 105 0.65 3.55 12.62
C ARG A 105 -0.41 2.93 13.53
N GLU A 106 -0.87 3.70 14.51
CA GLU A 106 -1.87 3.24 15.49
C GLU A 106 -3.30 3.56 15.06
N GLU A 107 -3.53 4.77 14.53
CA GLU A 107 -4.86 5.25 14.17
C GLU A 107 -4.87 5.80 12.74
N CYS A 108 -5.69 5.18 11.88
CA CYS A 108 -5.86 5.57 10.48
C CYS A 108 -7.34 5.80 10.18
N ASN A 109 -7.77 7.05 10.32
CA ASN A 109 -9.18 7.43 10.22
C ASN A 109 -9.62 7.69 8.78
N ALA A 110 -10.84 7.26 8.48
CA ALA A 110 -11.55 7.55 7.23
C ALA A 110 -11.84 9.05 7.08
N ASN A 111 -11.89 9.50 5.83
CA ASN A 111 -12.31 10.86 5.49
C ASN A 111 -13.84 10.87 5.28
N PRO A 112 -14.61 11.55 6.14
CA PRO A 112 -16.08 11.52 6.08
C PRO A 112 -16.62 12.12 4.77
N THR A 113 -15.97 13.13 4.21
CA THR A 113 -16.38 13.70 2.91
C THR A 113 -16.27 12.68 1.78
N ARG A 114 -15.27 11.79 1.82
CA ARG A 114 -15.14 10.70 0.83
C ARG A 114 -16.18 9.60 1.04
N VAL A 115 -16.53 9.30 2.30
CA VAL A 115 -17.63 8.38 2.63
C VAL A 115 -18.95 8.90 2.05
N ASP A 116 -19.24 10.18 2.23
CA ASP A 116 -20.46 10.81 1.73
C ASP A 116 -20.52 10.78 0.19
N ALA A 117 -19.43 11.16 -0.49
CA ALA A 117 -19.34 11.15 -1.94
C ALA A 117 -19.55 9.73 -2.51
N ALA A 118 -18.85 8.74 -1.96
CA ALA A 118 -18.98 7.34 -2.39
C ALA A 118 -20.38 6.77 -2.14
N THR A 119 -20.97 7.10 -1.00
CA THR A 119 -22.33 6.71 -0.64
C THR A 119 -23.34 7.27 -1.63
N GLN A 120 -23.26 8.57 -1.93
CA GLN A 120 -24.18 9.22 -2.87
C GLN A 120 -24.04 8.64 -4.27
N SER A 121 -22.81 8.46 -4.76
CA SER A 121 -22.55 7.86 -6.08
C SER A 121 -23.10 6.43 -6.16
N PHE A 122 -22.78 5.58 -5.18
CA PHE A 122 -23.22 4.18 -5.17
C PHE A 122 -24.74 4.03 -5.09
N GLN A 123 -25.42 4.88 -4.31
CA GLN A 123 -26.88 4.88 -4.24
C GLN A 123 -27.57 5.31 -5.55
N THR A 124 -26.85 5.98 -6.48
CA THR A 124 -27.39 6.21 -7.84
C THR A 124 -27.34 4.96 -8.71
N MET A 125 -26.51 3.97 -8.36
CA MET A 125 -26.34 2.73 -9.11
C MET A 125 -27.35 1.65 -8.70
N SER A 126 -27.96 1.75 -7.51
CA SER A 126 -28.91 0.75 -7.02
C SER A 126 -30.02 1.34 -6.14
N ASN A 127 -31.26 1.18 -6.57
CA ASN A 127 -32.44 1.57 -5.79
C ASN A 127 -32.53 0.80 -4.46
N PHE A 128 -32.09 -0.46 -4.41
CA PHE A 128 -32.09 -1.25 -3.17
C PHE A 128 -31.16 -0.64 -2.12
N TYR A 129 -29.93 -0.30 -2.50
CA TYR A 129 -28.97 0.33 -1.57
C TYR A 129 -29.35 1.79 -1.25
N LYS A 130 -30.07 2.46 -2.14
CA LYS A 130 -30.64 3.78 -1.87
C LYS A 130 -31.75 3.74 -0.80
N GLU A 131 -32.65 2.76 -0.87
CA GLU A 131 -33.82 2.70 0.00
C GLU A 131 -33.58 1.91 1.29
N GLN A 132 -32.78 0.84 1.23
CA GLN A 132 -32.61 -0.13 2.30
C GLN A 132 -31.14 -0.35 2.71
N GLY A 133 -30.20 0.30 2.03
CA GLY A 133 -28.78 0.12 2.30
C GLY A 133 -28.40 0.56 3.71
N GLN A 134 -27.56 -0.22 4.37
CA GLN A 134 -26.92 0.15 5.63
C GLN A 134 -25.40 0.00 5.52
N LEU A 135 -24.67 1.05 5.90
CA LEU A 135 -23.23 0.97 6.10
C LEU A 135 -22.92 0.04 7.29
N ASP A 136 -22.04 -0.92 7.06
CA ASP A 136 -21.51 -1.83 8.06
C ASP A 136 -20.23 -1.29 8.68
N ARG A 137 -19.30 -0.84 7.83
CA ARG A 137 -17.97 -0.39 8.24
C ARG A 137 -17.53 0.81 7.41
N VAL A 138 -16.81 1.71 8.07
CA VAL A 138 -16.10 2.84 7.48
C VAL A 138 -14.68 2.77 8.01
N GLN A 139 -13.69 2.73 7.14
CA GLN A 139 -12.29 2.53 7.52
C GLN A 139 -11.34 3.24 6.55
N ALA A 140 -10.09 3.37 6.96
CA ALA A 140 -9.02 3.79 6.07
C ALA A 140 -7.82 2.86 6.19
N CYS A 141 -7.00 2.87 5.15
CA CYS A 141 -5.72 2.18 5.13
C CYS A 141 -4.66 3.08 4.50
N MET A 142 -3.40 2.70 4.70
CA MET A 142 -2.24 3.38 4.14
C MET A 142 -1.59 2.48 3.11
N ARG A 143 -1.54 2.90 1.84
CA ARG A 143 -0.79 2.18 0.80
C ARG A 143 0.66 2.66 0.76
N PRO A 144 1.64 1.74 0.65
CA PRO A 144 3.03 2.10 0.49
C PRO A 144 3.35 2.35 -1.00
N CYS A 145 3.68 3.59 -1.37
CA CYS A 145 3.98 3.98 -2.75
C CYS A 145 5.45 4.47 -2.89
N PRO A 146 6.35 3.60 -3.39
CA PRO A 146 7.69 4.01 -3.81
C PRO A 146 7.62 4.99 -5.00
N PRO A 147 8.66 5.83 -5.23
CA PRO A 147 8.64 6.84 -6.30
C PRO A 147 8.43 6.30 -7.72
N ASP A 148 8.77 5.03 -7.96
CA ASP A 148 8.59 4.34 -9.25
C ASP A 148 7.40 3.36 -9.25
N ALA A 149 6.59 3.36 -8.19
CA ALA A 149 5.46 2.46 -7.97
C ALA A 149 5.81 0.95 -7.97
N MET A 150 7.10 0.60 -7.84
CA MET A 150 7.57 -0.79 -7.80
C MET A 150 8.00 -1.17 -6.38
N PRO A 151 7.81 -2.43 -5.94
CA PRO A 151 8.20 -2.82 -4.59
C PRO A 151 9.72 -2.81 -4.39
N TYR A 152 10.12 -2.74 -3.13
CA TYR A 152 11.46 -3.06 -2.66
C TYR A 152 11.49 -4.54 -2.32
N MET A 153 12.26 -5.33 -3.06
CA MET A 153 12.42 -6.77 -2.84
C MET A 153 13.88 -7.16 -3.02
N GLY A 154 14.49 -7.70 -1.98
CA GLY A 154 15.84 -8.24 -2.07
C GLY A 154 16.66 -8.10 -0.80
N ARG A 155 17.96 -8.41 -0.94
CA ARG A 155 18.98 -8.28 0.11
C ARG A 155 19.28 -6.80 0.37
N ILE A 156 19.60 -6.48 1.61
CA ILE A 156 20.24 -5.21 1.98
C ILE A 156 21.74 -5.31 1.68
N PRO A 157 22.32 -4.43 0.85
CA PRO A 157 23.75 -4.50 0.53
C PRO A 157 24.63 -4.35 1.78
N GLY A 158 25.62 -5.22 1.94
CA GLY A 158 26.59 -5.15 3.05
C GLY A 158 26.11 -5.77 4.36
N PHE A 159 24.88 -6.25 4.45
CA PHE A 159 24.32 -6.91 5.64
C PHE A 159 23.94 -8.36 5.31
N GLU A 160 24.57 -9.31 5.99
CA GLU A 160 24.20 -10.72 5.90
C GLU A 160 22.88 -10.97 6.65
N GLY A 161 22.01 -11.81 6.10
CA GLY A 161 20.71 -12.13 6.69
C GLY A 161 19.66 -11.00 6.65
N ALA A 162 19.92 -9.85 6.01
CA ALA A 162 18.98 -8.72 5.99
C ALA A 162 18.30 -8.53 4.63
N TYR A 163 16.98 -8.40 4.62
CA TYR A 163 16.15 -8.27 3.42
C TYR A 163 15.01 -7.26 3.60
N VAL A 164 14.46 -6.76 2.49
CA VAL A 164 13.23 -5.96 2.45
C VAL A 164 12.24 -6.61 1.48
N ASN A 165 10.95 -6.56 1.83
CA ASN A 165 9.82 -6.90 0.96
C ASN A 165 8.63 -5.96 1.25
N ALA A 166 8.63 -4.78 0.63
CA ALA A 166 7.65 -3.72 0.91
C ALA A 166 7.36 -2.84 -0.32
N GLY A 167 6.40 -1.92 -0.24
CA GLY A 167 6.17 -0.95 -1.34
C GLY A 167 5.29 -1.45 -2.48
N HIS A 168 4.38 -2.40 -2.23
CA HIS A 168 3.56 -3.03 -3.27
C HIS A 168 2.37 -2.18 -3.75
N ASN A 169 2.26 -0.91 -3.33
CA ASN A 169 1.14 -0.01 -3.67
C ASN A 169 -0.24 -0.68 -3.54
N CYS A 170 -1.13 -0.56 -4.54
CA CYS A 170 -2.45 -1.18 -4.58
C CYS A 170 -2.43 -2.67 -4.97
N TRP A 171 -1.28 -3.17 -5.43
CA TRP A 171 -1.13 -4.53 -5.94
C TRP A 171 -0.72 -5.55 -4.87
N GLY A 172 -0.54 -5.13 -3.62
CA GLY A 172 -0.05 -5.98 -2.54
C GLY A 172 -0.80 -7.30 -2.38
N ILE A 173 -2.13 -7.29 -2.43
CA ILE A 173 -2.94 -8.51 -2.32
C ILE A 173 -2.69 -9.45 -3.50
N ALA A 174 -2.66 -8.92 -4.72
CA ALA A 174 -2.48 -9.70 -5.94
C ALA A 174 -1.06 -10.28 -6.05
N TRP A 175 -0.05 -9.51 -5.65
CA TRP A 175 1.36 -9.89 -5.79
C TRP A 175 1.91 -10.69 -4.61
N ALA A 176 1.28 -10.62 -3.42
CA ALA A 176 1.78 -11.27 -2.20
C ALA A 176 2.17 -12.75 -2.37
N PRO A 177 1.39 -13.63 -3.04
CA PRO A 177 1.77 -15.03 -3.20
C PRO A 177 3.06 -15.21 -4.02
N ALA A 178 3.21 -14.45 -5.10
CA ALA A 178 4.36 -14.52 -5.99
C ALA A 178 5.60 -13.90 -5.34
N CYS A 179 5.45 -12.73 -4.70
CA CYS A 179 6.52 -12.04 -3.99
C CYS A 179 7.02 -12.85 -2.78
N GLY A 180 6.10 -13.43 -2.00
CA GLY A 180 6.45 -14.28 -0.86
C GLY A 180 7.28 -15.50 -1.27
N LYS A 181 6.90 -16.15 -2.39
CA LYS A 181 7.68 -17.26 -2.94
C LYS A 181 9.06 -16.83 -3.45
N ALA A 182 9.14 -15.73 -4.18
CA ALA A 182 10.42 -15.20 -4.67
C ALA A 182 11.36 -14.84 -3.51
N MET A 183 10.83 -14.24 -2.44
CA MET A 183 11.60 -13.94 -1.24
C MET A 183 12.02 -15.20 -0.47
N SER A 184 11.16 -16.23 -0.39
CA SER A 184 11.55 -17.48 0.28
C SER A 184 12.66 -18.21 -0.48
N GLU A 185 12.61 -18.22 -1.81
CA GLU A 185 13.70 -18.76 -2.65
C GLU A 185 14.98 -17.95 -2.43
N LEU A 186 14.92 -16.62 -2.45
CA LEU A 186 16.09 -15.77 -2.19
C LEU A 186 16.74 -16.04 -0.83
N VAL A 187 15.93 -16.18 0.23
CA VAL A 187 16.42 -16.40 1.60
C VAL A 187 16.97 -17.82 1.77
N LEU A 188 16.23 -18.85 1.32
CA LEU A 188 16.58 -20.25 1.59
C LEU A 188 17.58 -20.83 0.57
N ASP A 189 17.47 -20.47 -0.70
CA ASP A 189 18.28 -21.02 -1.79
C ASP A 189 19.40 -20.07 -2.23
N GLY A 190 19.39 -18.82 -1.75
CA GLY A 190 20.37 -17.79 -2.11
C GLY A 190 19.97 -16.92 -3.30
N GLU A 191 19.02 -17.37 -4.13
CA GLU A 191 18.53 -16.72 -5.35
C GLU A 191 17.03 -16.96 -5.59
N SER A 192 16.34 -15.99 -6.19
CA SER A 192 14.94 -16.16 -6.64
C SER A 192 14.90 -16.80 -8.02
N LYS A 193 14.20 -17.92 -8.15
CA LYS A 193 14.02 -18.68 -9.41
C LYS A 193 12.71 -18.33 -10.10
N SER A 194 11.70 -17.96 -9.33
CA SER A 194 10.36 -17.66 -9.81
C SER A 194 10.24 -16.27 -10.44
N ILE A 195 11.01 -15.29 -9.94
CA ILE A 195 10.94 -13.88 -10.37
C ILE A 195 12.34 -13.28 -10.43
N ASN A 196 12.66 -12.52 -11.48
CA ASN A 196 13.85 -11.68 -11.49
C ASN A 196 13.67 -10.48 -10.53
N LEU A 197 14.47 -10.43 -9.47
CA LEU A 197 14.39 -9.39 -8.44
C LEU A 197 15.19 -8.12 -8.75
N ASP A 198 16.02 -8.11 -9.80
CA ASP A 198 16.86 -6.95 -10.14
C ASP A 198 16.09 -5.62 -10.26
N PRO A 199 14.89 -5.56 -10.89
CA PRO A 199 14.12 -4.31 -10.97
C PRO A 199 13.62 -3.80 -9.62
N PHE A 200 13.54 -4.68 -8.62
CA PHE A 200 13.00 -4.41 -7.30
C PHE A 200 14.08 -4.17 -6.25
N ASN A 201 15.36 -4.11 -6.67
CA ASN A 201 16.51 -3.97 -5.77
C ASN A 201 16.26 -2.89 -4.69
N PRO A 202 16.38 -3.20 -3.39
CA PRO A 202 16.14 -2.25 -2.30
C PRO A 202 17.02 -1.00 -2.36
N ALA A 203 18.23 -1.11 -2.91
CA ALA A 203 19.19 0.00 -2.99
C ALA A 203 19.08 0.82 -4.28
N ARG A 204 18.04 0.63 -5.11
CA ARG A 204 17.93 1.31 -6.42
C ARG A 204 17.81 2.83 -6.34
N PHE A 205 17.39 3.37 -5.20
CA PHE A 205 17.38 4.82 -4.94
C PHE A 205 18.56 5.30 -4.09
N THR A 206 19.38 4.39 -3.57
CA THR A 206 20.58 4.75 -2.83
C THR A 206 21.60 5.35 -3.80
N PRO A 207 22.09 6.57 -3.55
CA PRO A 207 23.18 7.13 -4.33
C PRO A 207 24.39 6.20 -4.25
N VAL A 208 24.89 5.76 -5.39
CA VAL A 208 26.22 5.14 -5.42
C VAL A 208 27.19 6.21 -4.95
N ASN A 209 27.96 5.95 -3.89
CA ASN A 209 29.12 6.77 -3.54
C ASN A 209 30.16 6.63 -4.65
N SER A 210 29.89 7.23 -5.81
CA SER A 210 30.84 7.36 -6.90
C SER A 210 31.84 8.41 -6.46
N GLY A 211 32.94 7.98 -5.86
CA GLY A 211 34.18 8.71 -6.06
C GLY A 211 34.38 8.85 -7.58
N ARG A 212 34.14 10.06 -8.09
CA ARG A 212 34.21 10.54 -9.50
C ARG A 212 32.93 10.46 -10.34
N GLY A 213 32.21 11.58 -10.35
CA GLY A 213 31.95 12.39 -11.55
C GLY A 213 31.25 11.75 -12.75
N GLY A 214 29.93 11.83 -12.78
CA GLY A 214 29.12 11.70 -14.00
C GLY A 214 27.80 12.44 -13.83
N ARG A 215 27.57 13.52 -14.59
CA ARG A 215 26.34 14.32 -14.56
C ARG A 215 25.17 13.47 -15.10
N GLY A 216 24.37 12.91 -14.20
CA GLY A 216 23.13 12.21 -14.54
C GLY A 216 22.08 13.16 -15.11
N ARG A 217 21.49 12.80 -16.25
CA ARG A 217 20.45 13.58 -16.94
C ARG A 217 19.11 13.36 -16.23
N LYS A 218 18.51 14.44 -15.73
CA LYS A 218 17.20 14.43 -15.06
C LYS A 218 16.13 13.93 -16.04
N ARG A 219 15.51 12.78 -15.77
CA ARG A 219 14.26 12.39 -16.45
C ARG A 219 13.13 13.25 -15.87
N GLN A 220 12.45 14.00 -16.74
CA GLN A 220 11.21 14.68 -16.40
C GLN A 220 10.15 13.60 -16.20
N GLY A 221 9.55 13.54 -15.01
CA GLY A 221 8.39 12.70 -14.75
C GLY A 221 7.14 13.40 -15.25
N ASP A 222 6.36 12.71 -16.06
CA ASP A 222 4.99 13.13 -16.34
C ASP A 222 4.14 12.87 -15.09
N SER A 223 3.21 13.78 -14.82
CA SER A 223 2.19 13.58 -13.78
C SER A 223 1.36 12.36 -14.13
N VAL A 224 1.61 11.25 -13.46
CA VAL A 224 0.66 10.13 -13.43
C VAL A 224 -0.48 10.55 -12.51
N GLY A 225 -1.69 10.70 -13.08
CA GLY A 225 -2.88 11.07 -12.30
C GLY A 225 -3.18 10.06 -11.19
N GLU A 226 -4.17 10.36 -10.34
CA GLU A 226 -4.56 9.61 -9.13
C GLU A 226 -4.92 8.12 -9.32
N GLN A 227 -4.79 7.57 -10.54
CA GLN A 227 -5.11 6.19 -10.91
C GLN A 227 -3.93 5.21 -10.79
N TRP A 228 -2.85 5.60 -10.10
CA TRP A 228 -1.69 4.71 -9.88
C TRP A 228 -1.26 4.75 -8.42
#